data_AF-A0A5J4VNX6-F1
#
_entry.id   AF-A0A5J4VNX6-F1
#
_cell.length_a   1.000
_cell.length_b   1.000
_cell.length_c   1.000
_cell.angle_alpha   90.00
_cell.angle_beta   90.00
_cell.angle_gamma   90.00
#
_symmetry.space_group_name_H-M   'P 1'
#
loop_
_entity.id
_entity.type
_entity.pdbx_description
1 polymer ?
#
loop_
_entity_poly.entity_id
_entity_poly.type
_entity_poly.pdbx_seq_one_letter_code
_entity_poly.pdbx_strand_id
1 'polypeptide(L)'
;MAFFADILMPGTIYNRTIPPFSTLSLTGTCIDTNNSTGKATLNILRENNAIPLCYLDMQNTPQQEIDLCLRPRESIELQVEGNANICISGFWKPAV
;
A
#
# COMPACT_ATOMS: atom_id res chain seq x y z
N MET A 1 -15.14 -11.51 5.86
CA MET A 1 -14.37 -10.33 5.42
C MET A 1 -13.60 -9.83 6.63
N ALA A 2 -12.28 -9.64 6.51
CA ALA A 2 -11.43 -9.25 7.64
C ALA A 2 -10.65 -7.98 7.27
N PHE A 3 -10.53 -7.05 8.22
CA PHE A 3 -9.78 -5.81 8.01
C PHE A 3 -8.27 -6.09 7.87
N PHE A 4 -7.61 -5.30 7.03
CA PHE A 4 -6.18 -5.33 6.81
C PHE A 4 -5.62 -3.91 6.94
N ALA A 5 -4.51 -3.78 7.66
CA ALA A 5 -3.69 -2.57 7.64
C ALA A 5 -2.22 -2.94 7.84
N ASP A 6 -1.32 -2.18 7.23
CA ASP A 6 0.13 -2.35 7.36
C ASP A 6 0.83 -1.00 7.17
N ILE A 7 2.05 -0.88 7.69
CA ILE A 7 2.86 0.35 7.60
C ILE A 7 4.08 0.09 6.72
N LEU A 8 4.25 0.93 5.70
CA LEU A 8 5.37 0.87 4.77
C LEU A 8 6.33 2.02 5.08
N MET A 9 7.60 1.68 5.28
CA MET A 9 8.67 2.62 5.54
C MET A 9 9.42 2.97 4.25
N PRO A 10 9.81 4.24 4.05
CA PRO A 10 10.65 4.64 2.93
C PRO A 10 11.94 3.80 2.84
N GLY A 11 12.36 3.51 1.61
CA GLY A 11 13.60 2.77 1.34
C GLY A 11 13.52 1.25 1.61
N THR A 12 12.39 0.73 2.09
CA THR A 12 12.16 -0.71 2.24
C THR A 12 11.18 -1.20 1.19
N ILE A 13 11.49 -2.33 0.55
CA ILE A 13 10.54 -3.00 -0.36
C ILE A 13 9.61 -3.86 0.49
N TYR A 14 8.32 -3.59 0.37
CA TYR A 14 7.27 -4.37 0.96
C TYR A 14 6.82 -5.45 -0.02
N ASN A 15 6.97 -6.73 0.33
CA ASN A 15 6.50 -7.84 -0.49
C ASN A 15 5.40 -8.61 0.25
N ARG A 16 4.29 -8.87 -0.43
CA ARG A 16 3.22 -9.73 0.08
C ARG A 16 2.70 -10.68 -0.99
N THR A 17 2.56 -11.95 -0.62
CA THR A 17 1.89 -12.97 -1.44
C THR A 17 0.51 -13.28 -0.86
N ILE A 18 -0.49 -13.30 -1.73
CA ILE A 18 -1.89 -13.54 -1.36
C ILE A 18 -2.15 -15.06 -1.22
N PRO A 19 -2.78 -15.52 -0.13
CA PRO A 19 -3.13 -16.93 0.05
C PRO A 19 -4.05 -17.49 -1.06
N PRO A 20 -4.01 -18.81 -1.33
CA PRO A 20 -4.71 -19.42 -2.47
C PRO A 20 -6.25 -19.37 -2.43
N PHE A 21 -6.86 -19.07 -1.28
CA PHE A 21 -8.33 -18.98 -1.13
C PHE A 21 -8.77 -17.62 -0.62
N SER A 22 -7.97 -16.58 -0.88
CA SER A 22 -8.23 -15.23 -0.40
C SER A 22 -7.91 -14.21 -1.48
N THR A 23 -8.60 -13.08 -1.43
CA THR A 23 -8.29 -11.87 -2.18
C THR A 23 -8.04 -10.74 -1.19
N LEU A 24 -7.19 -9.79 -1.57
CA LEU A 24 -6.93 -8.58 -0.81
C LEU A 24 -7.33 -7.38 -1.65
N SER A 25 -8.32 -6.62 -1.19
CA SER A 25 -8.64 -5.31 -1.75
C SER A 25 -7.99 -4.25 -0.88
N LEU A 26 -6.95 -3.58 -1.38
CA LEU A 26 -6.43 -2.35 -0.76
C LEU A 26 -7.30 -1.18 -1.21
N THR A 27 -7.81 -0.43 -0.24
CA THR A 27 -8.82 0.62 -0.47
C THR A 27 -8.36 2.00 -0.04
N GLY A 28 -7.36 2.08 0.85
CA GLY A 28 -6.96 3.36 1.43
C GLY A 28 -5.48 3.42 1.75
N THR A 29 -4.94 4.63 1.59
CA THR A 29 -3.58 4.98 1.98
C THR A 29 -3.57 6.27 2.78
N CYS A 30 -2.71 6.37 3.77
CA CYS A 30 -2.50 7.60 4.50
C CYS A 30 -1.07 7.69 5.04
N ILE A 31 -0.62 8.90 5.37
CA ILE A 31 0.64 9.10 6.08
C ILE A 31 0.47 8.65 7.53
N ASP A 32 1.43 7.87 8.05
CA ASP A 32 1.48 7.55 9.49
C ASP A 32 1.81 8.80 10.30
N THR A 33 0.78 9.42 10.87
CA THR A 33 0.91 10.68 11.60
C THR A 33 1.69 10.56 12.91
N ASN A 34 1.94 9.34 13.40
CA ASN A 34 2.62 9.13 14.68
C ASN A 34 4.14 9.25 14.55
N ASN A 35 4.70 8.88 13.40
CA ASN A 35 6.15 8.74 13.20
C ASN A 35 6.66 9.38 11.91
N SER A 36 5.85 10.20 11.23
CA SER A 36 6.24 10.76 9.93
C SER A 36 5.76 12.17 9.70
N THR A 37 6.63 12.98 9.12
CA THR A 37 6.31 14.31 8.59
C THR A 37 6.85 14.40 7.17
N GLY A 38 6.11 15.08 6.29
CA GLY A 38 6.54 15.31 4.91
C GLY A 38 5.65 14.67 3.86
N LYS A 39 6.29 14.20 2.79
CA LYS A 39 5.64 13.75 1.55
C LYS A 39 6.15 12.36 1.19
N ALA A 40 5.29 11.56 0.58
CA ALA A 40 5.64 10.23 0.12
C ALA A 40 4.83 9.81 -1.10
N THR A 41 5.45 9.06 -1.99
CA THR A 41 4.81 8.40 -3.13
C THR A 41 4.80 6.91 -2.88
N LEU A 42 3.64 6.27 -3.00
CA LEU A 42 3.53 4.82 -3.00
C LEU A 42 3.67 4.32 -4.44
N ASN A 43 4.60 3.41 -4.68
CA ASN A 43 4.85 2.78 -5.97
C ASN A 43 4.57 1.28 -5.90
N ILE A 44 4.05 0.71 -6.98
CA ILE A 44 4.13 -0.74 -7.26
C ILE A 44 5.41 -1.00 -8.03
N LEU A 45 6.16 -2.03 -7.65
CA LEU A 45 7.27 -2.54 -8.43
C LEU A 45 6.78 -3.68 -9.33
N ARG A 46 7.02 -3.56 -10.65
CA ARG A 46 6.83 -4.64 -11.63
C ARG A 46 7.96 -4.64 -12.64
N GLU A 47 8.61 -5.80 -12.82
CA GLU A 47 9.59 -6.03 -13.90
C GLU A 47 10.65 -4.92 -14.00
N ASN A 48 11.19 -4.48 -12.85
CA ASN A 48 12.16 -3.39 -12.70
C ASN A 48 11.64 -1.96 -12.94
N ASN A 49 10.33 -1.77 -13.11
CA ASN A 49 9.70 -0.46 -13.16
C ASN A 49 8.98 -0.14 -11.85
N ALA A 50 9.10 1.11 -11.39
CA ALA A 50 8.29 1.67 -10.32
C ALA A 50 7.12 2.44 -10.94
N ILE A 51 5.89 2.00 -10.63
CA ILE A 51 4.66 2.61 -11.12
C ILE A 51 4.00 3.36 -9.94
N PRO A 52 3.87 4.70 -10.00
CA PRO A 52 3.26 5.46 -8.92
C PRO A 52 1.75 5.16 -8.81
N LEU A 53 1.32 4.77 -7.61
CA LEU A 53 -0.09 4.58 -7.26
C LEU A 53 -0.73 5.86 -6.74
N CYS A 54 -0.05 6.52 -5.80
CA CYS A 54 -0.57 7.72 -5.16
C CYS A 54 0.57 8.56 -4.57
N TYR A 55 0.30 9.86 -4.42
CA TYR A 55 1.20 10.80 -3.77
C TYR A 55 0.47 11.41 -2.57
N LEU A 56 1.14 11.38 -1.42
CA LEU A 56 0.63 11.88 -0.16
C LEU A 56 1.52 13.02 0.35
N ASP A 57 0.87 14.02 0.92
CA ASP A 57 1.50 15.19 1.51
C ASP A 57 0.80 15.50 2.83
N MET A 58 1.55 15.46 3.94
CA MET A 58 0.99 15.66 5.28
C MET A 58 0.23 16.98 5.43
N GLN A 59 0.59 18.00 4.64
CA GLN A 59 -0.05 19.32 4.73
C GLN A 59 -1.30 19.46 3.85
N ASN A 60 -1.32 18.80 2.69
CA ASN A 60 -2.32 19.03 1.65
C ASN A 60 -3.21 17.82 1.39
N THR A 61 -2.60 16.63 1.34
CA THR A 61 -3.25 15.37 0.96
C THR A 61 -2.70 14.24 1.83
N PRO A 62 -3.01 14.19 3.14
CA PRO A 62 -2.43 13.21 4.05
C PRO A 62 -2.99 11.80 3.84
N GLN A 63 -4.11 11.67 3.12
CA GLN A 63 -4.78 10.41 2.82
C GLN A 63 -5.32 10.41 1.39
N GLN A 64 -5.34 9.24 0.77
CA GLN A 64 -5.91 9.03 -0.56
C GLN A 64 -6.48 7.61 -0.67
N GLU A 65 -7.62 7.49 -1.34
CA GLU A 65 -8.18 6.19 -1.71
C GLU A 65 -7.38 5.58 -2.86
N ILE A 66 -7.21 4.26 -2.81
CA ILE A 66 -6.65 3.46 -3.90
C ILE A 66 -7.61 2.32 -4.17
N ASP A 67 -7.63 1.81 -5.40
CA ASP A 67 -8.39 0.59 -5.72
C ASP A 67 -7.43 -0.42 -6.32
N LEU A 68 -6.90 -1.27 -5.45
CA LEU A 68 -6.01 -2.36 -5.86
C LEU A 68 -6.55 -3.68 -5.34
N CYS A 69 -6.93 -4.56 -6.27
CA CYS A 69 -7.44 -5.89 -5.97
C CYS A 69 -6.42 -6.96 -6.35
N LEU A 70 -5.92 -7.68 -5.35
CA LEU A 70 -4.94 -8.74 -5.52
C LEU A 70 -5.62 -10.10 -5.47
N ARG A 71 -5.37 -10.90 -6.51
CA ARG A 71 -5.99 -12.21 -6.71
C ARG A 71 -5.29 -13.29 -5.88
N PRO A 72 -5.92 -14.47 -5.70
CA PRO A 72 -5.29 -15.56 -4.99
C PRO A 72 -3.98 -15.94 -5.65
N ARG A 73 -2.93 -16.17 -4.85
CA ARG A 73 -1.56 -16.48 -5.29
C ARG A 73 -0.84 -15.34 -6.03
N GLU A 74 -1.41 -14.15 -6.12
CA GLU A 74 -0.71 -12.98 -6.65
C GLU A 74 0.31 -12.47 -5.61
N SER A 75 1.46 -12.04 -6.08
CA SER A 75 2.47 -11.35 -5.27
C SER A 75 2.51 -9.88 -5.66
N ILE A 76 2.63 -9.00 -4.67
CA ILE A 76 2.80 -7.57 -4.86
C ILE A 76 4.10 -7.12 -4.20
N GLU A 77 4.80 -6.25 -4.89
CA GLU A 77 5.91 -5.47 -4.35
C GLU A 77 5.53 -4.00 -4.34
N LEU A 78 5.61 -3.38 -3.17
CA LEU A 78 5.34 -1.97 -2.94
C LEU A 78 6.60 -1.28 -2.43
N GLN A 79 6.81 -0.05 -2.85
CA GLN A 79 7.90 0.78 -2.37
C GLN A 79 7.37 2.17 -2.04
N VAL A 80 7.87 2.72 -0.94
CA VAL A 80 7.61 4.12 -0.58
C VAL A 80 8.84 4.94 -0.93
N GLU A 81 8.64 5.97 -1.74
CA GLU A 81 9.63 7.01 -2.02
C GLU A 81 9.28 8.28 -1.27
N GLY A 82 10.28 9.00 -0.76
CA GLY A 82 10.10 10.20 0.05
C GLY A 82 10.47 9.97 1.52
N ASN A 83 9.89 10.77 2.41
CA ASN A 83 10.37 10.90 3.79
C ASN A 83 9.32 10.50 4.83
N ALA A 84 8.10 10.17 4.39
CA ALA A 84 6.99 9.81 5.27
C ALA A 84 6.62 8.33 5.10
N ASN A 85 6.32 7.66 6.21
CA ASN A 85 5.75 6.32 6.21
C ASN A 85 4.32 6.37 5.70
N ILE A 86 3.92 5.33 4.96
CA ILE A 86 2.56 5.19 4.44
C ILE A 86 1.89 4.00 5.11
N CYS A 87 0.75 4.24 5.74
CA CYS A 87 -0.20 3.20 6.13
C CYS A 87 -1.03 2.81 4.91
N ILE A 88 -1.09 1.52 4.60
CA ILE A 88 -2.04 0.96 3.64
C ILE A 88 -3.14 0.22 4.38
N SER A 89 -4.36 0.28 3.87
CA SER A 89 -5.53 -0.36 4.49
C SER A 89 -6.45 -0.98 3.45
N GLY A 90 -7.22 -1.97 3.89
CA GLY A 90 -8.08 -2.72 3.00
C GLY A 90 -8.80 -3.87 3.69
N PHE A 91 -9.23 -4.84 2.89
CA PHE A 91 -10.02 -5.97 3.38
C PHE A 91 -9.64 -7.27 2.67
N TRP A 92 -9.50 -8.31 3.48
CA TRP A 92 -9.47 -9.70 3.02
C TRP A 92 -10.87 -10.20 2.72
N LYS A 93 -11.03 -10.85 1.57
CA LYS A 93 -12.26 -11.53 1.17
C LYS A 93 -11.94 -12.99 0.77
N PRO A 94 -12.87 -13.94 0.98
CA PRO A 94 -12.74 -15.28 0.40
C PRO A 94 -12.65 -15.19 -1.13
N ALA A 95 -11.80 -16.01 -1.74
CA ALA A 95 -11.85 -16.23 -3.18
C ALA A 95 -13.03 -17.17 -3.46
N VAL A 96 -14.07 -16.64 -4.09
CA VAL A 96 -15.26 -17.41 -4.50
C VAL A 96 -15.03 -17.97 -5.90
#